data_AF-A0AAQ3N7X0-F1
#
_entry.id   AF-A0AAQ3N7X0-F1
#
_cell.length_a   1.000
_cell.length_b   1.000
_cell.length_c   1.000
_cell.angle_alpha   90.00
_cell.angle_beta   90.00
_cell.angle_gamma   90.00
#
_symmetry.space_group_name_H-M   'P 1'
#
loop_
_entity.id
_entity.type
_entity.pdbx_description
1 polymer ?
#
loop_
_entity_poly.entity_id
_entity_poly.type
_entity_poly.pdbx_seq_one_letter_code
_entity_poly.pdbx_strand_id
1 'polypeptide(L)'
;MMTDDELIQKLEDLTINAQHHQLETLRSILLHNATVRYLQPFFKNALLPLDHSTFTRLLPLSSYQDYVHYINLMADGKDDPFLSVDPLRCFFYRLLNPFFLSSFRSHHESSSLSLFYFRSFFWHSSN
;
A
#
# COMPACT_ATOMS: atom_id res chain seq x y z
N MET A 1 -19.24 -17.57 13.40
CA MET A 1 -18.24 -17.03 14.34
C MET A 1 -17.04 -17.94 14.20
N MET A 2 -15.86 -17.40 13.91
CA MET A 2 -14.66 -18.22 13.72
C MET A 2 -14.27 -18.86 15.04
N THR A 3 -13.92 -20.14 15.06
CA THR A 3 -13.47 -20.82 16.29
C THR A 3 -12.01 -20.47 16.61
N ASP A 4 -11.59 -20.70 17.84
CA ASP A 4 -10.19 -20.48 18.25
C ASP A 4 -9.23 -21.34 17.41
N ASP A 5 -9.61 -22.58 17.10
CA ASP A 5 -8.82 -23.47 16.23
C ASP A 5 -8.70 -22.94 14.80
N GLU A 6 -9.79 -22.42 14.23
CA GLU A 6 -9.78 -21.78 12.91
C GLU A 6 -8.88 -20.54 12.90
N LEU A 7 -8.89 -19.74 13.98
CA LEU A 7 -8.03 -18.56 14.13
C LEU A 7 -6.54 -18.94 14.19
N ILE A 8 -6.20 -19.97 14.97
CA ILE A 8 -4.83 -20.47 15.09
C ILE A 8 -4.35 -20.98 13.72
N GLN A 9 -5.15 -21.79 13.03
CA GLN A 9 -4.79 -22.28 11.70
C GLN A 9 -4.55 -21.13 10.72
N LYS A 10 -5.39 -20.09 10.73
CA LYS A 10 -5.20 -18.92 9.87
C LYS A 10 -3.91 -18.15 10.20
N LEU A 11 -3.55 -18.05 11.48
CA LEU A 11 -2.29 -17.45 11.92
C LEU A 11 -1.07 -18.25 11.44
N GLU A 12 -1.12 -19.58 11.58
CA GLU A 12 -0.08 -20.48 11.09
C GLU A 12 0.10 -20.36 9.57
N ASP A 13 -1.00 -20.38 8.82
CA ASP A 13 -0.97 -20.26 7.36
C ASP A 13 -0.34 -18.92 6.91
N LEU A 14 -0.74 -17.82 7.56
CA LEU A 14 -0.24 -16.48 7.26
C LEU A 14 1.25 -16.32 7.58
N THR A 15 1.75 -17.04 8.59
CA THR A 15 3.15 -16.94 9.04
C THR A 15 4.07 -17.90 8.28
N ILE A 16 3.65 -19.15 8.04
CA ILE A 16 4.41 -20.14 7.27
C ILE A 16 4.62 -19.67 5.83
N ASN A 17 3.57 -19.12 5.21
CA ASN A 17 3.62 -18.66 3.82
C ASN A 17 3.78 -17.13 3.71
N ALA A 18 4.38 -16.49 4.71
CA ALA A 18 4.46 -15.03 4.80
C ALA A 18 5.05 -14.38 3.54
N GLN A 19 6.14 -14.93 2.98
CA GLN A 19 6.76 -14.40 1.77
C GLN A 19 5.82 -14.46 0.56
N HIS A 20 5.10 -15.57 0.39
CA HIS A 20 4.15 -15.73 -0.70
C HIS A 20 2.99 -14.73 -0.56
N HIS A 21 2.38 -14.66 0.63
CA HIS A 21 1.30 -13.71 0.91
C HIS A 21 1.73 -12.26 0.71
N GLN A 22 2.96 -11.94 1.10
CA GLN A 22 3.56 -10.64 0.91
C GLN A 22 3.72 -10.27 -0.57
N LEU A 23 4.26 -11.17 -1.39
CA LEU A 23 4.43 -10.95 -2.83
C LEU A 23 3.09 -10.81 -3.55
N GLU A 24 2.12 -11.66 -3.22
CA GLU A 24 0.77 -11.59 -3.78
C GLU A 24 0.05 -10.31 -3.37
N THR A 25 0.22 -9.86 -2.13
CA THR A 25 -0.34 -8.58 -1.67
C THR A 25 0.30 -7.40 -2.42
N LEU A 26 1.62 -7.38 -2.58
CA LEU A 26 2.30 -6.34 -3.37
C LEU A 26 1.76 -6.31 -4.81
N ARG A 27 1.64 -7.49 -5.44
CA ARG A 27 1.11 -7.62 -6.80
C ARG A 27 -0.31 -7.08 -6.91
N SER A 28 -1.17 -7.41 -5.94
CA SER A 28 -2.55 -6.92 -5.89
C SER A 28 -2.61 -5.40 -5.76
N ILE A 29 -1.82 -4.82 -4.85
CA ILE A 29 -1.77 -3.36 -4.65
C ILE A 29 -1.29 -2.65 -5.92
N LEU A 30 -0.26 -3.18 -6.60
CA LEU A 30 0.29 -2.59 -7.82
C LEU A 30 -0.68 -2.65 -8.99
N LEU A 31 -1.35 -3.79 -9.18
CA LEU A 31 -2.37 -3.95 -10.21
C LEU A 31 -3.53 -2.99 -9.98
N HIS A 32 -3.99 -2.87 -8.74
CA HIS A 32 -5.12 -2.00 -8.38
C HIS A 32 -4.79 -0.52 -8.54
N ASN A 33 -3.57 -0.10 -8.16
CA ASN A 33 -3.19 1.30 -8.10
C ASN A 33 -2.30 1.76 -9.27
N ALA A 34 -2.12 0.95 -10.31
CA ALA A 34 -1.15 1.25 -11.38
C ALA A 34 -1.35 2.61 -12.05
N THR A 35 -2.58 3.13 -12.05
CA THR A 35 -2.98 4.36 -12.73
C THR A 35 -2.93 5.61 -11.85
N VAL A 36 -2.63 5.48 -10.55
CA VAL A 36 -2.65 6.62 -9.63
C VAL A 36 -1.52 7.62 -9.93
N ARG A 37 -1.78 8.91 -9.69
CA ARG A 37 -0.85 10.00 -10.04
C ARG A 37 0.54 9.82 -9.44
N TYR A 38 0.63 9.27 -8.24
CA TYR A 38 1.90 9.00 -7.58
C TYR A 38 2.77 7.98 -8.32
N LEU A 39 2.17 6.93 -8.89
CA LEU A 39 2.89 5.83 -9.53
C LEU A 39 3.21 6.09 -11.00
N GLN A 40 2.39 6.90 -11.68
CA GLN A 40 2.54 7.19 -13.10
C GLN A 40 3.97 7.63 -13.51
N PRO A 41 4.67 8.53 -12.79
CA PRO A 41 6.01 8.95 -13.16
C PRO A 41 7.04 7.81 -13.23
N PHE A 42 6.88 6.78 -12.39
CA PHE A 42 7.84 5.69 -12.24
C PHE A 42 7.59 4.55 -13.24
N PHE A 43 6.37 4.43 -13.77
CA PHE A 43 5.95 3.30 -14.61
C PHE A 43 5.78 3.63 -16.10
N LYS A 44 6.14 4.85 -16.53
CA LYS A 44 5.90 5.34 -17.92
C LYS A 44 6.34 4.39 -19.04
N ASN A 45 7.38 3.58 -18.81
CA ASN A 45 7.95 2.66 -19.80
C ASN A 45 7.90 1.19 -19.35
N ALA A 46 7.18 0.87 -18.27
CA ALA A 46 7.15 -0.48 -17.72
C ALA A 46 5.86 -1.22 -18.14
N LEU A 47 6.01 -2.50 -18.50
CA LEU A 47 4.86 -3.38 -18.72
C LEU A 47 4.33 -3.89 -17.38
N LEU A 48 3.02 -3.76 -17.15
CA LEU A 48 2.33 -4.29 -15.98
C LEU A 48 1.86 -5.74 -16.25
N PRO A 49 1.80 -6.63 -15.24
CA PRO A 49 2.17 -6.42 -13.84
C PRO A 49 3.69 -6.38 -13.61
N LEU A 50 4.12 -5.51 -12.70
CA LEU A 50 5.51 -5.47 -12.25
C LEU A 50 5.81 -6.61 -11.28
N ASP A 51 6.96 -7.25 -11.45
CA ASP A 51 7.51 -8.15 -10.45
C ASP A 51 8.16 -7.36 -9.29
N HIS A 52 8.40 -8.04 -8.18
CA HIS A 52 9.03 -7.43 -7.00
C HIS A 52 10.38 -6.77 -7.31
N SER A 53 11.19 -7.38 -8.17
CA SER A 53 12.52 -6.85 -8.52
C SER A 53 12.42 -5.55 -9.33
N THR A 54 11.49 -5.47 -10.27
CA THR A 54 11.28 -4.23 -11.04
C THR A 54 10.63 -3.15 -10.18
N PHE A 55 9.69 -3.51 -9.30
CA PHE A 55 9.08 -2.56 -8.34
C PHE A 55 10.14 -1.91 -7.45
N THR A 56 11.00 -2.72 -6.82
CA THR A 56 12.04 -2.21 -5.91
C THR A 56 13.07 -1.34 -6.63
N ARG A 57 13.38 -1.66 -7.89
CA ARG A 57 14.28 -0.88 -8.75
C ARG A 57 13.68 0.44 -9.23
N LEU A 58 12.41 0.46 -9.63
CA LEU A 58 11.78 1.64 -10.24
C LEU A 58 11.28 2.65 -9.21
N LEU A 59 10.74 2.19 -8.09
CA LEU A 59 10.21 3.07 -7.07
C LEU A 59 11.29 3.36 -6.02
N PRO A 60 11.53 4.63 -5.67
CA PRO A 60 12.43 4.98 -4.58
C PRO A 60 11.81 4.61 -3.22
N LEU A 61 12.65 4.52 -2.19
CA LEU A 61 12.17 4.57 -0.81
C LEU A 61 11.69 5.99 -0.53
N SER A 62 10.44 6.13 -0.12
CA SER A 62 9.76 7.42 0.00
C SER A 62 9.50 7.77 1.47
N SER A 63 9.67 9.04 1.77
CA SER A 63 9.31 9.69 3.02
C SER A 63 7.92 10.36 2.90
N TYR A 64 7.38 10.84 4.02
CA TYR A 64 6.12 11.60 4.01
C TYR A 64 6.17 12.84 3.10
N GLN A 65 7.33 13.49 3.02
CA GLN A 65 7.49 14.72 2.23
C GLN A 65 7.27 14.48 0.73
N ASP A 66 7.47 13.26 0.25
CA ASP A 66 7.35 12.93 -1.17
C ASP A 66 5.89 12.88 -1.65
N TYR A 67 4.92 12.73 -0.73
CA TYR A 67 3.49 12.61 -1.05
C TYR A 67 2.58 13.52 -0.22
N VAL A 68 3.13 14.37 0.65
CA VAL A 68 2.35 15.36 1.43
C VAL A 68 1.53 16.29 0.53
N HIS A 69 2.06 16.64 -0.65
CA HIS A 69 1.33 17.46 -1.62
C HIS A 69 0.01 16.78 -2.05
N TYR A 70 0.04 15.48 -2.34
CA TYR A 70 -1.15 14.71 -2.68
C TYR A 70 -2.12 14.61 -1.50
N ILE A 71 -1.61 14.48 -0.28
CA ILE A 71 -2.44 14.48 0.93
C ILE A 71 -3.19 15.80 1.09
N ASN A 72 -2.50 16.93 0.89
CA ASN A 72 -3.11 18.26 0.99
C ASN A 72 -4.18 18.45 -0.09
N LEU A 73 -3.92 18.04 -1.34
CA LEU A 73 -4.92 18.09 -2.41
C LEU A 73 -6.17 17.28 -2.07
N MET A 74 -6.01 16.08 -1.51
CA MET A 74 -7.16 15.29 -1.05
C MET A 74 -7.89 15.94 0.13
N ALA A 75 -7.16 16.58 1.06
CA ALA A 75 -7.75 17.31 2.18
C ALA A 75 -8.55 18.54 1.71
N ASP A 76 -8.12 19.17 0.61
CA ASP A 76 -8.82 20.26 -0.07
C ASP A 76 -10.02 19.78 -0.91
N GLY A 77 -10.33 18.47 -0.90
CA GLY A 77 -11.47 17.89 -1.60
C GLY A 77 -11.24 17.62 -3.10
N LYS A 78 -9.99 17.41 -3.52
CA LYS A 78 -9.69 16.94 -4.88
C LYS A 78 -9.90 15.43 -4.98
N ASP A 79 -10.61 15.00 -6.02
CA ASP A 79 -11.05 13.60 -6.21
C ASP A 79 -10.23 12.83 -7.27
N ASP A 80 -9.14 13.40 -7.78
CA ASP A 80 -8.22 12.64 -8.65
C ASP A 80 -7.63 11.43 -7.89
N PRO A 81 -7.32 10.31 -8.58
CA PRO A 81 -6.70 9.14 -7.96
C PRO A 81 -5.22 9.43 -7.69
N PHE A 82 -4.92 10.15 -6.61
CA PHE A 82 -3.56 10.57 -6.31
C PHE A 82 -2.70 9.43 -5.77
N LEU A 83 -3.17 8.79 -4.70
CA LEU A 83 -2.45 7.73 -3.96
C LEU A 83 -3.16 6.37 -4.03
N SER A 84 -4.46 6.36 -4.29
CA SER A 84 -5.28 5.17 -4.47
C SER A 84 -6.36 5.44 -5.50
N VAL A 85 -6.82 4.40 -6.19
CA VAL A 85 -8.06 4.45 -6.98
C VAL A 85 -9.31 4.34 -6.11
N ASP A 86 -9.15 3.81 -4.90
CA ASP A 86 -10.22 3.73 -3.92
C ASP A 86 -10.49 5.09 -3.27
N PRO A 87 -11.74 5.40 -2.89
CA PRO A 87 -12.07 6.68 -2.29
C PRO A 87 -11.44 6.82 -0.89
N LEU A 88 -10.96 8.03 -0.59
CA LEU A 88 -10.44 8.38 0.72
C LEU A 88 -11.57 8.27 1.77
N ARG A 89 -11.32 7.54 2.85
CA ARG A 89 -12.27 7.38 3.95
C ARG A 89 -12.00 8.37 5.08
N CYS A 90 -10.75 8.47 5.49
CA CYS A 90 -10.30 9.35 6.57
C CYS A 90 -8.77 9.49 6.57
N PHE A 91 -8.29 10.46 7.34
CA PHE A 91 -6.88 10.58 7.69
C PHE A 91 -6.66 10.10 9.12
N PHE A 92 -5.61 9.30 9.34
CA PHE A 92 -5.08 8.98 10.66
C PHE A 92 -3.92 9.91 11.01
N TYR A 93 -3.88 10.37 12.26
CA TYR A 93 -2.80 11.20 12.78
C TYR A 93 -1.77 10.34 13.52
N ARG A 94 -0.49 10.41 13.15
CA ARG A 94 0.58 9.76 13.93
C ARG A 94 0.95 10.63 15.13
N LEU A 95 0.88 10.05 16.33
CA LEU A 95 1.14 10.76 17.58
C LEU A 95 2.60 11.18 17.77
N LEU A 96 3.55 10.44 17.19
CA LEU A 96 4.99 10.64 17.42
C LEU A 96 5.70 11.47 16.35
N ASN A 97 5.02 11.78 15.23
CA ASN A 97 5.49 12.66 14.17
C ASN A 97 4.26 13.22 13.44
N PRO A 98 4.09 14.54 13.29
CA PRO A 98 2.85 15.16 12.81
C PRO A 98 2.67 14.97 11.29
N PHE A 99 2.42 13.74 10.87
CA PHE A 99 2.18 13.36 9.48
C PHE A 99 0.88 12.55 9.38
N PHE A 100 0.08 12.86 8.36
CA PHE A 100 -1.19 12.20 8.09
C PHE A 100 -1.00 10.88 7.33
N LEU A 101 -1.83 9.89 7.64
CA LEU A 101 -1.91 8.65 6.88
C LEU A 101 -3.29 8.52 6.26
N SER A 102 -3.34 8.46 4.94
CA SER A 102 -4.59 8.26 4.21
C SER A 102 -5.06 6.81 4.32
N SER A 103 -6.33 6.64 4.68
CA SER A 103 -7.02 5.34 4.68
C SER A 103 -8.06 5.31 3.56
N PHE A 104 -8.03 4.27 2.75
CA PHE A 104 -8.94 4.12 1.62
C PHE A 104 -9.94 3.00 1.86
N ARG A 105 -11.14 3.13 1.30
CA ARG A 105 -12.18 2.10 1.40
C ARG A 105 -11.95 1.02 0.34
N SER A 106 -11.31 -0.09 0.73
CA SER A 106 -11.11 -1.22 -0.18
C SER A 106 -12.37 -2.08 -0.32
N HIS A 107 -12.66 -2.53 -1.55
CA HIS A 107 -13.63 -3.61 -1.82
C HIS A 107 -13.05 -5.02 -1.60
N HIS A 108 -11.72 -5.14 -1.50
CA HIS A 108 -10.98 -6.39 -1.28
C HIS A 108 -10.34 -6.36 0.13
N GLU A 109 -10.56 -7.36 0.98
CA GLU A 109 -10.06 -7.36 2.37
C GLU A 109 -8.54 -7.13 2.48
N SER A 110 -7.77 -7.53 1.46
CA SER A 110 -6.30 -7.46 1.43
C SER A 110 -5.72 -6.11 0.99
N SER A 111 -6.51 -5.20 0.41
CA SER A 111 -6.00 -3.98 -0.26
C SER A 111 -6.16 -2.70 0.57
N SER A 112 -6.58 -2.82 1.84
CA SER A 112 -6.73 -1.67 2.75
C SER A 112 -5.41 -1.02 3.16
N LEU A 113 -4.28 -1.69 2.90
CA LEU A 113 -2.94 -1.16 3.15
C LEU A 113 -2.51 -0.27 1.97
N SER A 114 -2.32 1.03 2.24
CA SER A 114 -1.74 1.91 1.23
C SER A 114 -0.32 1.42 0.89
N LEU A 115 0.07 1.54 -0.39
CA LEU A 115 1.37 1.13 -0.93
C LEU A 115 2.56 1.58 -0.06
N PHE A 116 2.39 2.69 0.66
CA PHE A 116 3.36 3.32 1.57
C PHE A 116 3.62 2.52 2.86
N TYR A 117 2.60 1.85 3.38
CA TYR A 117 2.78 0.93 4.52
C TYR A 117 3.55 -0.32 4.11
N PHE A 118 3.30 -0.81 2.90
CA PHE A 118 3.86 -2.07 2.44
C PHE A 118 5.39 -2.00 2.36
N ARG A 119 5.95 -0.94 1.78
CA ARG A 119 7.42 -0.81 1.66
C ARG A 119 8.11 -0.46 2.99
N SER A 120 7.47 0.32 3.87
CA SER A 120 8.02 0.63 5.20
C SER A 120 8.09 -0.60 6.10
N PHE A 121 7.08 -1.49 6.03
CA PHE A 121 7.05 -2.75 6.78
C PHE A 121 8.03 -3.77 6.19
N PHE A 122 8.15 -3.85 4.86
CA PHE A 122 9.06 -4.77 4.18
C PHE A 122 10.54 -4.53 4.49
N TRP A 123 10.98 -3.27 4.54
CA TRP A 123 12.39 -2.95 4.78
C TRP A 123 12.88 -3.42 6.16
N HIS A 124 12.00 -3.45 7.16
CA HIS A 124 12.37 -3.93 8.50
C HIS A 124 12.37 -5.47 8.63
N SER A 125 11.81 -6.21 7.68
CA SER A 125 11.75 -7.68 7.74
C SER A 125 12.82 -8.38 6.89
N SER A 126 13.61 -7.64 6.11
CA SER A 126 14.63 -8.19 5.19
C SER A 126 16.07 -7.80 5.54
N ASN A 127 16.32 -7.39 6.79
CA ASN A 127 17.64 -7.06 7.31
C ASN A 127 17.98 -7.92 8.53
#